data_AF-A0A963CQG0-F1
#
_entry.id   AF-A0A963CQG0-F1
#
_cell.length_a   1.000
_cell.length_b   1.000
_cell.length_c   1.000
_cell.angle_alpha   90.00
_cell.angle_beta   90.00
_cell.angle_gamma   90.00
#
_symmetry.space_group_name_H-M   'P 1'
#
loop_
_entity.id
_entity.type
_entity.pdbx_description
1 polymer ?
#
loop_
_entity_poly.entity_id
_entity_poly.type
_entity_poly.pdbx_seq_one_letter_code
_entity_poly.pdbx_strand_id
1 'polypeptide(L)'
;MGWHKKVLRVNLTDGSCNAEPLNMQWAAEYLGQRGLATKYLLEEIDPKVDPLSPENKLIIATGPLTGTMASTGGRFSVITKGALTGA
;
A
#
# COMPACT_ATOMS: atom_id res chain seq x y z
N MET A 1 1.57 -6.03 -18.74
CA MET A 1 2.80 -6.24 -17.94
C MET A 1 2.97 -5.02 -17.06
N GLY A 2 3.18 -5.16 -15.76
CA GLY A 2 3.22 -4.04 -14.81
C GLY A 2 2.68 -4.47 -13.45
N TRP A 3 1.36 -4.35 -13.24
CA TRP A 3 0.72 -4.78 -12.00
C TRP A 3 0.37 -6.27 -12.00
N HIS A 4 0.55 -6.91 -10.84
CA HIS A 4 0.06 -8.27 -10.56
C HIS A 4 -1.47 -8.36 -10.38
N LYS A 5 -2.15 -7.21 -10.37
CA LYS A 5 -3.62 -7.06 -10.27
C LYS A 5 -4.24 -7.68 -8.99
N LYS A 6 -3.45 -7.86 -7.94
CA LYS A 6 -3.88 -8.39 -6.64
C LYS A 6 -3.33 -7.55 -5.50
N VAL A 7 -4.10 -7.48 -4.42
CA VAL A 7 -3.69 -6.93 -3.12
C VAL A 7 -3.92 -8.01 -2.07
N LEU A 8 -2.93 -8.24 -1.22
CA LEU A 8 -3.10 -9.08 -0.04
C LEU A 8 -3.51 -8.19 1.14
N ARG A 9 -4.65 -8.50 1.75
CA ARG A 9 -5.16 -7.88 2.97
C ARG A 9 -4.89 -8.81 4.13
N VAL A 10 -4.18 -8.29 5.13
CA VAL A 10 -3.85 -9.02 6.37
C VAL A 10 -4.42 -8.21 7.52
N ASN A 11 -5.28 -8.83 8.34
CA ASN A 11 -5.73 -8.26 9.60
C ASN A 11 -5.05 -9.02 10.74
N LEU A 12 -4.21 -8.31 11.50
CA LEU A 12 -3.45 -8.92 12.59
C LEU A 12 -4.28 -9.11 13.87
N THR A 13 -5.38 -8.38 14.02
CA THR A 13 -6.27 -8.49 15.19
C THR A 13 -7.03 -9.82 15.18
N ASP A 14 -7.50 -10.26 14.01
CA ASP A 14 -8.23 -11.53 13.85
C ASP A 14 -7.43 -12.64 13.16
N GLY A 15 -6.24 -12.33 12.64
CA GLY A 15 -5.34 -13.28 11.97
C GLY A 15 -5.73 -13.64 10.53
N SER A 16 -6.66 -12.91 9.90
CA SER A 16 -7.15 -13.22 8.56
C SER A 16 -6.23 -12.71 7.44
N CYS A 17 -6.17 -13.49 6.35
CA CYS A 17 -5.40 -13.18 5.14
C CYS A 17 -6.28 -13.42 3.91
N ASN A 18 -6.62 -12.34 3.20
CA ASN A 18 -7.50 -12.41 2.03
C ASN A 18 -6.86 -11.70 0.84
N ALA A 19 -6.95 -12.30 -0.35
CA ALA A 19 -6.54 -11.64 -1.58
C ALA A 19 -7.75 -10.98 -2.23
N GLU A 20 -7.60 -9.74 -2.68
CA GLU A 20 -8.61 -9.03 -3.46
C GLU A 20 -8.03 -8.54 -4.80
N PRO A 21 -8.88 -8.32 -5.82
CA PRO A 21 -8.46 -7.68 -7.05
C PRO A 21 -7.93 -6.27 -6.77
N LEU A 22 -6.83 -5.90 -7.43
CA LEU A 22 -6.32 -4.53 -7.37
C LEU A 22 -7.34 -3.57 -8.02
N ASN A 23 -7.62 -2.45 -7.37
CA ASN A 23 -8.33 -1.35 -8.02
C ASN A 23 -7.50 -0.79 -9.18
N MET A 24 -7.86 -1.18 -10.40
CA MET A 24 -7.12 -0.80 -11.62
C MET A 24 -7.31 0.65 -12.01
N GLN A 25 -8.41 1.29 -11.59
CA GLN A 25 -8.60 2.73 -11.80
C GLN A 25 -7.55 3.51 -11.00
N TRP A 26 -7.43 3.22 -9.70
CA TRP A 26 -6.40 3.86 -8.88
C TRP A 26 -4.98 3.48 -9.33
N ALA A 27 -4.76 2.25 -9.79
CA ALA A 27 -3.46 1.86 -10.34
C ALA A 27 -3.08 2.69 -11.57
N ALA A 28 -4.05 3.04 -12.44
CA ALA A 28 -3.83 3.90 -13.59
C ALA A 28 -3.60 5.37 -13.19
N GLU A 29 -4.36 5.88 -12.22
CA GLU A 29 -4.26 7.27 -11.74
C GLU A 29 -3.00 7.55 -10.91
N TYR A 30 -2.56 6.57 -10.11
CA TYR A 30 -1.48 6.74 -9.11
C TYR A 30 -0.24 5.85 -9.35
N LEU A 31 -0.20 5.13 -10.47
CA LEU A 31 0.89 4.30 -11.00
C LEU A 31 1.31 3.09 -10.15
N GLY A 32 1.50 3.21 -8.84
CA GLY A 32 2.00 2.14 -7.97
C GLY A 32 2.87 2.65 -6.84
N GLN A 33 3.49 1.71 -6.10
CA GLN A 33 4.43 1.99 -5.00
C GLN A 33 3.91 3.11 -4.08
N ARG A 34 4.62 4.23 -3.97
CA ARG A 34 4.29 5.35 -3.09
C ARG A 34 2.94 5.98 -3.43
N GLY A 35 2.68 6.29 -4.70
CA GLY A 35 1.46 7.00 -5.10
C GLY A 35 0.20 6.19 -4.78
N LEU A 36 0.19 4.93 -5.22
CA LEU A 36 -0.95 4.04 -5.01
C LEU A 36 -1.16 3.69 -3.54
N ALA A 37 -0.08 3.42 -2.78
CA ALA A 37 -0.19 3.14 -1.36
C ALA A 37 -0.69 4.35 -0.56
N THR A 38 -0.27 5.57 -0.90
CA THR A 38 -0.81 6.78 -0.28
C THR A 38 -2.30 6.95 -0.58
N LYS A 39 -2.75 6.64 -1.81
CA LYS A 39 -4.19 6.66 -2.14
C LYS A 39 -4.97 5.66 -1.27
N TYR A 40 -4.48 4.42 -1.14
CA TYR A 40 -5.10 3.44 -0.23
C TYR A 40 -5.12 3.94 1.21
N LEU A 41 -4.01 4.46 1.74
CA LEU A 41 -3.95 4.97 3.10
C LEU A 41 -5.01 6.04 3.35
N LEU A 42 -5.08 7.07 2.49
CA LEU A 42 -6.01 8.18 2.63
C LEU A 42 -7.49 7.78 2.57
N GLU A 43 -7.82 6.72 1.82
CA GLU A 43 -9.20 6.22 1.71
C GLU A 43 -9.59 5.30 2.86
N GLU A 44 -8.61 4.74 3.58
CA GLU A 44 -8.83 3.58 4.44
C GLU A 44 -8.57 3.81 5.93
N ILE A 45 -8.00 4.95 6.31
CA ILE A 45 -7.81 5.33 7.72
C ILE A 45 -8.45 6.68 7.99
N ASP A 46 -8.87 6.91 9.24
CA ASP A 46 -9.14 8.27 9.71
C ASP A 46 -7.81 9.04 9.79
N PRO A 47 -7.64 10.20 9.12
CA PRO A 47 -6.43 11.01 9.26
C PRO A 47 -6.08 11.40 10.70
N LYS A 48 -7.05 11.35 11.64
CA LYS A 48 -6.87 11.61 13.07
C LYS A 48 -6.51 10.37 13.89
N VAL A 49 -6.47 9.18 13.29
CA VAL A 49 -6.12 7.93 13.98
C VAL A 49 -4.81 8.04 14.74
N ASP A 50 -4.70 7.45 15.93
CA ASP A 50 -3.41 7.36 16.62
C ASP A 50 -2.47 6.49 15.76
N PRO A 51 -1.30 7.00 15.33
CA PRO A 51 -0.37 6.25 14.49
C PRO A 51 0.10 4.92 15.09
N LEU A 52 -0.02 4.72 16.41
CA LEU A 52 0.34 3.45 17.08
C LEU A 52 -0.85 2.55 17.41
N SER A 53 -2.06 2.93 17.01
CA SER A 53 -3.29 2.15 17.21
C SER A 53 -3.49 1.09 16.12
N PRO A 54 -4.26 0.01 16.39
CA PRO A 54 -4.57 -1.02 15.40
C PRO A 54 -5.39 -0.52 14.20
N GLU A 55 -5.99 0.67 14.29
CA GLU A 55 -6.73 1.30 13.20
C GLU A 55 -5.82 1.97 12.15
N ASN A 56 -4.53 2.20 12.46
CA ASN A 56 -3.56 2.64 11.47
C ASN A 56 -3.19 1.46 10.54
N LYS A 57 -2.86 1.77 9.28
CA LYS A 57 -2.50 0.77 8.27
C LYS A 57 -1.02 0.89 7.90
N LEU A 58 -0.37 -0.26 7.79
CA LEU A 58 0.98 -0.41 7.24
C LEU A 58 0.88 -1.04 5.86
N ILE A 59 1.26 -0.30 4.83
CA ILE A 59 1.15 -0.74 3.43
C ILE A 59 2.54 -0.96 2.86
N ILE A 60 2.83 -2.20 2.46
CA ILE A 60 4.03 -2.55 1.71
C ILE A 60 3.66 -2.65 0.23
N ALA A 61 4.20 -1.75 -0.60
CA ALA A 61 3.79 -1.62 -1.99
C ALA A 61 4.98 -1.66 -2.96
N THR A 62 4.80 -2.43 -4.03
CA THR A 62 5.69 -2.46 -5.18
C THR A 62 5.17 -1.54 -6.30
N GLY A 63 6.06 -1.16 -7.22
CA GLY A 63 5.70 -0.46 -8.45
C GLY A 63 5.55 -1.42 -9.64
N PRO A 64 5.04 -0.96 -10.79
CA PRO A 64 4.87 -1.78 -11.98
C PRO A 64 6.19 -2.26 -12.59
N LEU A 65 7.32 -1.62 -12.27
CA LEU A 65 8.65 -2.05 -12.72
C LEU A 65 9.36 -2.97 -11.71
N THR A 66 8.82 -3.11 -10.50
CA THR A 66 9.44 -3.94 -9.46
C THR A 66 9.48 -5.40 -9.89
N GLY A 67 10.66 -6.02 -9.89
CA GLY A 67 10.87 -7.40 -10.32
C GLY A 67 10.98 -7.61 -11.83
N THR A 68 11.08 -6.53 -12.61
CA THR A 68 11.35 -6.59 -14.06
C THR A 68 12.84 -6.45 -14.38
N MET A 69 13.20 -6.51 -15.66
CA MET A 69 14.58 -6.28 -16.15
C MET A 69 14.97 -4.79 -16.24
N ALA A 70 14.09 -3.87 -15.83
CA ALA A 70 14.44 -2.46 -15.78
C ALA A 70 15.62 -2.26 -14.80
N SER A 71 16.64 -1.51 -15.23
CA SER A 71 17.79 -1.18 -14.39
C SER A 71 17.32 -0.60 -13.06
N THR A 72 17.77 -1.19 -11.95
CA THR A 72 17.38 -0.81 -10.58
C THR A 72 15.89 -1.01 -10.23
N GLY A 73 15.15 -1.84 -10.97
CA GLY A 73 13.75 -2.23 -10.72
C GLY A 73 13.51 -3.12 -9.49
N GLY A 74 14.26 -2.94 -8.40
CA GLY A 74 14.17 -3.74 -7.17
C GLY A 74 13.57 -3.01 -5.98
N ARG A 75 13.00 -1.80 -6.18
CA ARG A 75 12.49 -0.97 -5.07
C ARG A 75 11.05 -1.31 -4.69
N PHE A 76 10.73 -1.09 -3.42
CA PHE A 76 9.39 -1.06 -2.84
C PHE A 76 9.30 0.11 -1.86
N SER A 77 8.12 0.39 -1.32
CA SER A 77 7.91 1.37 -0.26
C SER A 77 7.04 0.82 0.85
N VAL A 78 7.27 1.33 2.06
CA VAL A 78 6.42 1.12 3.22
C VAL A 78 5.74 2.45 3.56
N ILE A 79 4.42 2.46 3.61
CA ILE A 79 3.60 3.67 3.78
C ILE A 79 2.67 3.45 4.97
N THR A 80 2.62 4.42 5.87
CA THR A 80 1.74 4.44 7.04
C THR A 80 1.68 5.87 7.58
N LYS A 81 0.73 6.17 8.48
CA LYS A 81 0.78 7.39 9.29
C LYS A 81 1.95 7.30 10.26
N GLY A 82 2.89 8.24 10.17
CA GLY A 82 4.12 8.22 10.96
C GLY A 82 3.91 8.66 12.41
N ALA A 83 4.35 7.85 13.37
CA ALA A 83 4.27 8.19 14.80
C ALA A 83 5.16 9.38 15.20
N LEU A 84 6.28 9.58 14.50
CA LEU A 84 7.21 10.68 14.77
C LEU A 84 6.67 12.03 14.30
N THR A 85 6.01 12.06 13.14
CA THR A 85 5.60 13.29 12.44
C THR A 85 4.11 13.56 12.52
N GLY A 86 3.29 12.56 12.89
CA GLY A 86 1.84 12.64 12.89
C GLY A 86 1.21 12.71 11.49
N ALA A 87 1.99 12.42 10.45
CA ALA A 87 1.63 12.54 9.03
C ALA A 87 1.90 11.25 8.26
#